data_AF-A0A7S7AI38-F1
#
_entry.id   AF-A0A7S7AI38-F1
#
_cell.length_a   1.000
_cell.length_b   1.000
_cell.length_c   1.000
_cell.angle_alpha   90.00
_cell.angle_beta   90.00
_cell.angle_gamma   90.00
#
_symmetry.space_group_name_H-M   'P 1'
#
loop_
_entity.id
_entity.type
_entity.pdbx_description
1 polymer ?
#
loop_
_entity_poly.entity_id
_entity_poly.type
_entity_poly.pdbx_seq_one_letter_code
_entity_poly.pdbx_strand_id
1 'polypeptide(L)'
;MLRIILAFVCLWTTQFTTAKDIKIESLINRQSINCEMPNPMINFINDVNQQNKKHIQVNKALQTVQLDKNKYLGVQGYQHYKTKNVDQDDFAVNTQVYGVKLIKIALQGIRTVESESGAYYFIFEGKPSTVTYHIRKAMANDWNIENTLQETPQGNSKLVCVYAG
;
A
#
# COMPACT_ATOMS: atom_id res chain seq x y z
N MET A 1 -39.72 52.04 0.98
CA MET A 1 -39.46 50.81 0.21
C MET A 1 -37.97 50.50 0.30
N LEU A 2 -37.58 49.59 1.20
CA LEU A 2 -36.19 49.24 1.48
C LEU A 2 -35.85 47.95 0.71
N ARG A 3 -34.98 48.02 -0.29
CA ARG A 3 -34.50 46.84 -1.03
C ARG A 3 -33.23 46.34 -0.35
N ILE A 4 -33.35 45.26 0.43
CA ILE A 4 -32.20 44.54 0.99
C ILE A 4 -31.73 43.56 -0.07
N ILE A 5 -30.58 43.83 -0.68
CA ILE A 5 -29.90 42.89 -1.58
C ILE A 5 -29.01 42.01 -0.71
N LEU A 6 -29.47 40.79 -0.40
CA LEU A 6 -28.63 39.75 0.20
C LEU A 6 -27.67 39.22 -0.89
N ALA A 7 -26.41 39.59 -0.82
CA ALA A 7 -25.35 38.95 -1.59
C ALA A 7 -24.99 37.61 -0.91
N PHE A 8 -25.39 36.50 -1.53
CA PHE A 8 -24.95 35.16 -1.17
C PHE A 8 -23.47 35.02 -1.57
N VAL A 9 -22.55 35.23 -0.62
CA VAL A 9 -21.13 34.91 -0.81
C VAL A 9 -21.00 33.40 -0.70
N CYS A 10 -20.99 32.74 -1.85
CA CYS A 10 -20.65 31.33 -1.98
C CYS A 10 -19.17 31.15 -1.60
N LEU A 11 -18.89 30.86 -0.32
CA LEU A 11 -17.57 30.37 0.11
C LEU A 11 -17.36 28.98 -0.50
N TRP A 12 -16.80 28.94 -1.70
CA TRP A 12 -16.19 27.74 -2.23
C TRP A 12 -14.85 27.57 -1.51
N THR A 13 -14.86 26.88 -0.37
CA THR A 13 -13.62 26.37 0.23
C THR A 13 -13.08 25.28 -0.69
N THR A 14 -12.25 25.67 -1.65
CA THR A 14 -11.42 24.72 -2.38
C THR A 14 -10.50 24.07 -1.36
N GLN A 15 -10.82 22.84 -0.93
CA GLN A 15 -9.90 22.01 -0.17
C GLN A 15 -8.73 21.68 -1.10
N PHE A 16 -7.66 22.47 -1.01
CA PHE A 16 -6.38 22.12 -1.61
C PHE A 16 -5.90 20.86 -0.91
N THR A 17 -6.11 19.71 -1.53
CA THR A 17 -5.48 18.48 -1.04
C THR A 17 -3.99 18.62 -1.30
N THR A 18 -3.23 18.84 -0.24
CA THR A 18 -1.78 19.03 -0.32
C THR A 18 -1.09 17.73 -0.70
N ALA A 19 -0.18 17.78 -1.67
CA ALA A 19 0.80 16.73 -1.93
C ALA A 19 1.55 16.39 -0.64
N LYS A 20 1.66 15.09 -0.32
CA LYS A 20 2.41 14.61 0.86
C LYS A 20 3.61 13.80 0.43
N ASP A 21 4.72 14.01 1.14
CA ASP A 21 5.86 13.11 1.13
C ASP A 21 5.60 12.00 2.16
N ILE A 22 5.46 10.77 1.69
CA ILE A 22 5.08 9.61 2.49
C ILE A 22 6.24 8.61 2.48
N LYS A 23 6.80 8.28 3.65
CA LYS A 23 7.79 7.19 3.75
C LYS A 23 7.09 5.85 3.60
N ILE A 24 7.61 4.95 2.78
CA ILE A 24 7.00 3.64 2.56
C ILE A 24 6.87 2.85 3.87
N GLU A 25 7.84 2.99 4.77
CA GLU A 25 7.85 2.48 6.14
C GLU A 25 6.58 2.80 6.94
N SER A 26 6.02 4.00 6.75
CA SER A 26 4.82 4.42 7.46
C SER A 26 3.56 3.65 7.04
N LEU A 27 3.60 2.97 5.89
CA LEU A 27 2.52 2.09 5.45
C LEU A 27 2.53 0.75 6.18
N ILE A 28 3.65 0.38 6.80
CA ILE A 28 3.83 -0.91 7.49
C ILE A 28 3.68 -0.69 8.99
N ASN A 29 2.44 -0.69 9.43
CA ASN A 29 2.06 -0.57 10.84
C ASN A 29 1.24 -1.77 11.33
N ARG A 30 0.83 -1.74 12.60
CA ARG A 30 0.00 -2.77 13.26
C ARG A 30 -1.21 -3.13 12.40
N GLN A 31 -1.94 -2.13 11.92
CA GLN A 31 -3.16 -2.33 11.14
C GLN A 31 -2.86 -3.02 9.80
N SER A 32 -1.86 -2.56 9.05
CA SER A 32 -1.49 -3.15 7.77
C SER A 32 -0.94 -4.58 7.89
N ILE A 33 -0.23 -4.87 8.98
CA ILE A 33 0.31 -6.19 9.26
C ILE A 33 -0.81 -7.12 9.73
N ASN A 34 -1.79 -6.61 10.47
CA ASN A 34 -2.94 -7.40 10.89
C ASN A 34 -4.11 -7.43 9.87
N CYS A 35 -3.94 -6.82 8.70
CA CYS A 35 -5.02 -6.61 7.73
C CYS A 35 -6.27 -5.94 8.34
N GLU A 36 -6.10 -5.12 9.38
CA GLU A 36 -7.17 -4.46 10.12
C GLU A 36 -7.45 -3.07 9.57
N MET A 37 -8.72 -2.64 9.60
CA MET A 37 -9.10 -1.26 9.28
C MET A 37 -9.12 -0.39 10.54
N PRO A 38 -8.73 0.90 10.48
CA PRO A 38 -8.28 1.64 9.30
C PRO A 38 -6.84 1.29 8.89
N ASN A 39 -6.62 1.07 7.60
CA ASN A 39 -5.34 0.58 7.07
C ASN A 39 -4.67 1.61 6.15
N PRO A 40 -3.43 2.05 6.43
CA PRO A 40 -2.73 3.03 5.59
C PRO A 40 -2.49 2.55 4.15
N MET A 41 -2.45 1.23 3.93
CA MET A 41 -2.32 0.64 2.59
C MET A 41 -3.47 1.04 1.66
N ILE A 42 -4.66 1.34 2.19
CA ILE A 42 -5.82 1.72 1.37
C ILE A 42 -5.57 3.03 0.62
N ASN A 43 -4.92 4.00 1.25
CA ASN A 43 -4.57 5.25 0.57
C ASN A 43 -3.53 5.01 -0.53
N PHE A 44 -2.53 4.16 -0.26
CA PHE A 44 -1.53 3.80 -1.26
C PHE A 44 -2.16 3.07 -2.47
N ILE A 45 -3.05 2.12 -2.20
CA ILE A 45 -3.81 1.41 -3.25
C ILE A 45 -4.63 2.39 -4.10
N ASN A 46 -5.33 3.33 -3.45
CA ASN A 46 -6.11 4.34 -4.15
C ASN A 46 -5.22 5.22 -5.04
N ASP A 47 -4.08 5.68 -4.53
CA ASP A 47 -3.14 6.48 -5.31
C ASP A 47 -2.60 5.71 -6.53
N VAL A 48 -2.30 4.41 -6.40
CA VAL A 48 -1.91 3.55 -7.52
C VAL A 48 -3.04 3.39 -8.53
N ASN A 49 -4.28 3.18 -8.07
CA ASN A 49 -5.45 3.00 -8.94
C ASN A 49 -5.85 4.29 -9.68
N GLN A 50 -5.57 5.47 -9.11
CA GLN A 50 -5.75 6.75 -9.79
C GLN A 50 -4.71 6.98 -10.89
N GLN A 51 -3.56 6.29 -10.83
CA GLN A 51 -2.62 6.28 -11.93
C GLN A 51 -3.14 5.37 -13.05
N ASN A 52 -3.00 5.82 -14.29
CA ASN A 52 -3.13 4.94 -15.44
C ASN A 52 -1.89 4.02 -15.46
N LYS A 53 -1.89 3.00 -14.60
CA LYS A 53 -0.84 2.06 -14.13
C LYS A 53 0.41 1.91 -15.01
N LYS A 54 0.24 1.91 -16.34
CA LYS A 54 1.31 1.92 -17.35
C LYS A 54 2.29 3.10 -17.27
N HIS A 55 2.02 4.14 -16.49
CA HIS A 55 2.84 5.35 -16.38
C HIS A 55 3.58 5.53 -15.06
N ILE A 56 3.51 4.55 -14.14
CA ILE A 56 4.25 4.67 -12.87
C ILE A 56 5.75 4.58 -13.15
N GLN A 57 6.47 5.65 -12.80
CA GLN A 57 7.92 5.76 -12.96
C GLN A 57 8.60 6.01 -11.62
N VAL A 58 9.60 5.19 -11.32
CA VAL A 58 10.42 5.33 -10.11
C VAL A 58 11.66 6.16 -10.44
N ASN A 59 11.87 7.25 -9.68
CA ASN A 59 13.15 7.93 -9.64
C ASN A 59 14.13 7.08 -8.81
N LYS A 60 14.94 6.27 -9.50
CA LYS A 60 15.89 5.34 -8.86
C LYS A 60 16.98 6.05 -8.04
N ALA A 61 17.40 7.24 -8.45
CA ALA A 61 18.44 7.99 -7.76
C ALA A 61 17.96 8.50 -6.40
N LEU A 62 16.69 8.94 -6.33
CA LEU A 62 16.07 9.43 -5.10
C LEU A 62 15.31 8.34 -4.33
N GLN A 63 15.12 7.17 -4.94
CA GLN A 63 14.25 6.09 -4.46
C GLN A 63 12.83 6.58 -4.16
N THR A 64 12.22 7.25 -5.14
CA THR A 64 10.88 7.83 -4.97
C THR A 64 9.96 7.51 -6.13
N VAL A 65 8.66 7.41 -5.87
CA VAL A 65 7.62 7.30 -6.88
C VAL A 65 6.53 8.33 -6.63
N GLN A 66 6.10 9.02 -7.69
CA GLN A 66 4.94 9.91 -7.63
C GLN A 66 3.69 9.10 -7.97
N LEU A 67 2.70 9.09 -7.08
CA LEU A 67 1.40 8.45 -7.27
C LEU A 67 0.32 9.44 -6.90
N ASP A 68 -0.51 9.80 -7.88
CA ASP A 68 -1.43 10.94 -7.81
C ASP A 68 -0.67 12.21 -7.37
N LYS A 69 -1.16 12.91 -6.34
CA LYS A 69 -0.48 14.06 -5.74
C LYS A 69 0.57 13.67 -4.70
N ASN A 70 0.68 12.41 -4.31
CA ASN A 70 1.56 11.97 -3.24
C ASN A 70 2.90 11.45 -3.76
N LYS A 71 3.96 11.74 -3.04
CA LYS A 71 5.30 11.26 -3.32
C LYS A 71 5.69 10.22 -2.27
N TYR A 72 5.94 9.00 -2.72
CA TYR A 72 6.34 7.90 -1.84
C TYR A 72 7.86 7.75 -1.86
N LEU A 73 8.48 7.77 -0.67
CA LEU A 73 9.92 7.66 -0.44
C LEU A 73 10.29 6.24 -0.02
N GLY A 74 11.42 5.71 -0.53
CA GLY A 74 11.91 4.36 -0.24
C GLY A 74 11.53 3.30 -1.27
N VAL A 75 10.98 3.71 -2.42
CA VAL A 75 10.64 2.81 -3.54
C VAL A 75 11.81 2.77 -4.52
N GLN A 76 12.36 1.59 -4.75
CA GLN A 76 13.58 1.37 -5.52
C GLN A 76 13.30 0.89 -6.96
N GLY A 77 12.13 0.30 -7.17
CA GLY A 77 11.72 -0.21 -8.48
C GLY A 77 10.23 -0.43 -8.54
N TYR A 78 9.71 -0.47 -9.75
CA TYR A 78 8.31 -0.74 -10.05
C TYR A 78 8.23 -1.70 -11.23
N GLN A 79 7.31 -2.65 -11.15
CA GLN A 79 6.97 -3.54 -12.24
C GLN A 79 5.46 -3.78 -12.29
N HIS A 80 4.86 -3.48 -13.44
CA HIS A 80 3.50 -3.88 -13.76
C HIS A 80 3.51 -5.15 -14.58
N TYR A 81 2.62 -6.09 -14.27
CA TYR A 81 2.36 -7.22 -15.17
C TYR A 81 0.91 -7.66 -15.11
N LYS A 82 0.41 -8.08 -16.27
CA LYS A 82 -0.98 -8.47 -16.46
C LYS A 82 -1.07 -9.76 -17.22
N THR A 83 -1.81 -10.72 -16.66
CA THR A 83 -2.17 -12.00 -17.27
C THR A 83 -3.69 -12.08 -17.42
N LYS A 84 -4.21 -13.23 -17.87
CA LYS A 84 -5.67 -13.47 -17.95
C LYS A 84 -6.36 -13.35 -16.58
N ASN A 85 -5.68 -13.75 -15.51
CA ASN A 85 -6.28 -13.92 -14.17
C ASN A 85 -5.67 -12.99 -13.11
N VAL A 86 -4.63 -12.23 -13.45
CA VAL A 86 -3.86 -11.41 -12.49
C VAL A 86 -3.56 -10.06 -13.12
N ASP A 87 -3.87 -8.99 -12.42
CA ASP A 87 -3.39 -7.64 -12.68
C ASP A 87 -2.59 -7.19 -11.46
N GLN A 88 -1.27 -7.05 -11.56
CA GLN A 88 -0.41 -6.82 -10.39
C GLN A 88 0.62 -5.72 -10.60
N ASP A 89 0.77 -4.91 -9.56
CA ASP A 89 1.71 -3.82 -9.43
C ASP A 89 2.71 -4.14 -8.30
N ASP A 90 3.98 -4.35 -8.65
CA ASP A 90 5.06 -4.66 -7.72
C ASP A 90 5.92 -3.43 -7.46
N PHE A 91 6.12 -3.10 -6.18
CA PHE A 91 7.03 -2.06 -5.71
C PHE A 91 8.19 -2.69 -4.95
N ALA A 92 9.39 -2.60 -5.51
CA ALA A 92 10.60 -3.01 -4.82
C ALA A 92 10.97 -1.98 -3.75
N VAL A 93 11.19 -2.46 -2.53
CA VAL A 93 11.53 -1.64 -1.37
C VAL A 93 12.69 -2.30 -0.64
N ASN A 94 13.33 -1.58 0.28
CA ASN A 94 14.35 -2.16 1.15
C ASN A 94 14.32 -1.42 2.47
N THR A 95 13.50 -1.92 3.40
CA THR A 95 13.35 -1.29 4.71
C THR A 95 13.23 -2.31 5.83
N GLN A 96 13.70 -1.94 7.01
CA GLN A 96 13.62 -2.75 8.22
C GLN A 96 12.35 -2.39 9.00
N VAL A 97 11.49 -3.38 9.22
CA VAL A 97 10.22 -3.24 9.97
C VAL A 97 10.07 -4.43 10.90
N TYR A 98 9.74 -4.19 12.17
CA TYR A 98 9.50 -5.26 13.16
C TYR A 98 10.63 -6.30 13.25
N GLY A 99 11.89 -5.88 13.06
CA GLY A 99 13.05 -6.78 13.13
C GLY A 99 13.25 -7.65 11.89
N VAL A 100 12.48 -7.46 10.82
CA VAL A 100 12.64 -8.13 9.52
C VAL A 100 12.78 -7.11 8.40
N LYS A 101 13.36 -7.53 7.28
CA LYS A 101 13.52 -6.66 6.11
C LYS A 101 12.39 -6.90 5.13
N LEU A 102 11.62 -5.85 4.82
CA LEU A 102 10.65 -5.83 3.75
C LEU A 102 11.36 -5.52 2.42
N ILE A 103 11.11 -6.35 1.41
CA ILE A 103 11.76 -6.26 0.10
C ILE A 103 10.79 -5.95 -1.05
N LYS A 104 9.48 -6.18 -0.84
CA LYS A 104 8.46 -5.87 -1.85
C LYS A 104 7.11 -5.58 -1.21
N ILE A 105 6.41 -4.61 -1.78
CA ILE A 105 4.97 -4.41 -1.62
C ILE A 105 4.34 -4.71 -2.98
N ALA A 106 3.30 -5.53 -3.03
CA ALA A 106 2.60 -5.84 -4.27
C ALA A 106 1.10 -5.61 -4.11
N LEU A 107 0.47 -5.05 -5.14
CA LEU A 107 -0.97 -4.84 -5.19
C LEU A 107 -1.54 -5.68 -6.32
N GLN A 108 -2.47 -6.57 -6.01
CA GLN A 108 -3.08 -7.46 -6.99
C GLN A 108 -4.58 -7.21 -7.07
N GLY A 109 -5.06 -6.90 -8.27
CA GLY A 109 -6.48 -6.96 -8.61
C GLY A 109 -6.88 -8.42 -8.89
N ILE A 110 -7.94 -8.88 -8.23
CA ILE A 110 -8.56 -10.17 -8.45
C ILE A 110 -9.93 -9.91 -9.08
N ARG A 111 -10.00 -10.10 -10.40
CA ARG A 111 -11.26 -10.01 -11.15
C ARG A 111 -11.89 -11.39 -11.26
N THR A 112 -13.04 -11.54 -10.63
CA THR A 112 -13.92 -12.69 -10.85
C THR A 112 -15.15 -12.25 -11.64
N VAL A 113 -15.96 -13.19 -12.12
CA VAL A 113 -17.23 -12.90 -12.82
C VAL A 113 -18.24 -12.22 -11.88
N GLU A 114 -18.09 -12.42 -10.57
CA GLU A 114 -19.07 -12.04 -9.55
C GLU A 114 -18.61 -10.87 -8.66
N SER A 115 -17.32 -10.54 -8.64
CA SER A 115 -16.76 -9.44 -7.84
C SER A 115 -15.40 -8.96 -8.34
N GLU A 116 -15.12 -7.66 -8.13
CA GLU A 116 -13.75 -7.13 -8.10
C GLU A 116 -13.28 -7.10 -6.64
N SER A 117 -12.28 -7.91 -6.31
CA SER A 117 -11.61 -7.85 -5.01
C SER A 117 -10.14 -7.50 -5.21
N GLY A 118 -9.50 -6.96 -4.18
CA GLY A 118 -8.09 -6.64 -4.23
C GLY A 118 -7.33 -7.36 -3.13
N ALA A 119 -6.04 -7.55 -3.34
CA ALA A 119 -5.13 -7.97 -2.30
C ALA A 119 -3.88 -7.10 -2.33
N TYR A 120 -3.30 -6.86 -1.15
CA TYR A 120 -1.92 -6.41 -1.08
C TYR A 120 -1.07 -7.46 -0.38
N TYR A 121 0.20 -7.51 -0.79
CA TYR A 121 1.19 -8.43 -0.27
C TYR A 121 2.39 -7.67 0.29
N PHE A 122 2.90 -8.14 1.42
CA PHE A 122 4.23 -7.80 1.89
C PHE A 122 5.14 -9.00 1.72
N ILE A 123 6.28 -8.80 1.05
CA ILE A 123 7.33 -9.82 0.95
C ILE A 123 8.49 -9.42 1.85
N PHE A 124 8.74 -10.22 2.86
CA PHE A 124 9.87 -10.08 3.77
C PHE A 124 11.00 -11.03 3.36
N GLU A 125 12.24 -10.58 3.50
CA GLU A 125 13.42 -11.42 3.32
C GLU A 125 13.48 -12.52 4.39
N GLY A 126 13.66 -13.77 3.95
CA GLY A 126 13.82 -14.93 4.82
C GLY A 126 12.57 -15.80 4.99
N LYS A 127 12.75 -16.92 5.70
CA LYS A 127 11.75 -17.98 5.84
C LYS A 127 10.57 -17.58 6.74
N PRO A 128 9.35 -18.10 6.48
CA PRO A 128 8.15 -17.80 7.26
C PRO A 128 8.31 -17.93 8.77
N SER A 129 8.97 -18.97 9.26
CA SER A 129 9.16 -19.21 10.70
C SER A 129 10.01 -18.12 11.36
N THR A 130 11.12 -17.73 10.72
CA THR A 130 12.01 -16.67 11.19
C THR A 130 11.32 -15.32 11.16
N VAL A 131 10.65 -15.00 10.04
CA VAL A 131 9.95 -13.71 9.91
C VAL A 131 8.81 -13.61 10.91
N THR A 132 8.00 -14.66 11.04
CA THR A 132 6.91 -14.73 12.04
C THR A 132 7.44 -14.53 13.45
N TYR A 133 8.56 -15.18 13.82
CA TYR A 133 9.17 -15.02 15.14
C TYR A 133 9.51 -13.55 15.43
N HIS A 134 10.17 -12.86 14.51
CA HIS A 134 10.58 -11.47 14.70
C HIS A 134 9.38 -10.52 14.76
N ILE A 135 8.40 -10.67 13.87
CA ILE A 135 7.23 -9.82 13.88
C ILE A 135 6.41 -10.05 15.17
N ARG A 136 6.19 -11.31 15.57
CA ARG A 136 5.51 -11.61 16.85
C ARG A 136 6.26 -11.04 18.05
N LYS A 137 7.59 -11.13 18.06
CA LYS A 137 8.41 -10.54 19.14
C LYS A 137 8.24 -9.02 19.20
N ALA A 138 8.11 -8.34 18.05
CA ALA A 138 7.97 -6.90 18.00
C ALA A 138 6.53 -6.42 18.29
N MET A 139 5.51 -7.19 17.91
CA MET A 139 4.10 -6.84 18.10
C MET A 139 3.49 -7.39 19.40
N ALA A 140 4.12 -8.39 20.03
CA ALA A 140 3.62 -9.07 21.22
C ALA A 140 2.12 -9.46 21.06
N ASN A 141 1.26 -9.00 21.97
CA ASN A 141 -0.17 -9.30 21.98
C ASN A 141 -0.95 -8.63 20.83
N ASP A 142 -0.33 -7.68 20.13
CA ASP A 142 -0.96 -7.05 18.97
C ASP A 142 -0.87 -7.89 17.70
N TRP A 143 -0.09 -8.98 17.66
CA TRP A 143 -0.11 -9.90 16.52
C TRP A 143 -1.40 -10.73 16.54
N ASN A 144 -2.32 -10.41 15.65
CA ASN A 144 -3.69 -10.95 15.67
C ASN A 144 -4.04 -11.78 14.42
N ILE A 145 -3.07 -12.00 13.53
CA ILE A 145 -3.26 -12.84 12.37
C ILE A 145 -2.86 -14.28 12.68
N GLU A 146 -3.81 -15.20 12.49
CA GLU A 146 -3.54 -16.65 12.48
C GLU A 146 -2.87 -17.12 11.18
N ASN A 147 -2.92 -16.33 10.10
CA ASN A 147 -2.32 -16.67 8.82
C ASN A 147 -0.80 -16.85 8.91
N THR A 148 -0.37 -18.06 8.60
CA THR A 148 1.01 -18.41 8.31
C THR A 148 1.49 -17.57 7.12
N LEU A 149 2.58 -16.83 7.31
CA LEU A 149 3.33 -16.26 6.18
C LEU A 149 3.60 -17.38 5.17
N GLN A 150 3.26 -17.16 3.90
CA GLN A 150 3.47 -18.16 2.85
C GLN A 150 4.91 -18.05 2.35
N GLU A 151 5.57 -19.18 2.11
CA GLU A 151 6.89 -19.16 1.47
C GLU A 151 6.74 -18.85 -0.03
N THR A 152 7.54 -17.92 -0.54
CA THR A 152 7.64 -17.66 -1.99
C THR A 152 8.61 -18.66 -2.64
N PRO A 153 8.57 -18.86 -3.98
CA PRO A 153 9.55 -19.71 -4.67
C PRO A 153 11.02 -19.32 -4.45
N GLN A 154 11.28 -18.06 -4.06
CA GLN A 154 12.61 -17.54 -3.77
C GLN A 154 13.02 -17.72 -2.30
N GLY A 155 12.22 -18.40 -1.47
CA GLY A 155 12.50 -18.63 -0.05
C GLY A 155 12.20 -17.43 0.85
N ASN A 156 11.37 -16.49 0.39
CA ASN A 156 10.94 -15.32 1.15
C ASN A 156 9.57 -15.53 1.81
N SER A 157 9.19 -14.64 2.71
CA SER A 157 7.90 -14.71 3.42
C SER A 157 6.89 -13.74 2.83
N LYS A 158 5.72 -14.24 2.43
CA LYS A 158 4.60 -13.45 1.91
C LYS A 158 3.48 -13.36 2.95
N LEU A 159 3.17 -12.15 3.36
CA LEU A 159 1.91 -11.81 4.04
C LEU A 159 0.87 -11.40 2.99
N VAL A 160 -0.37 -11.88 3.14
CA VAL A 160 -1.47 -11.55 2.23
C VAL A 160 -2.62 -10.92 3.01
N CYS A 161 -3.08 -9.77 2.54
CA CYS A 161 -4.27 -9.11 3.04
C CYS A 161 -5.24 -8.87 1.89
N VAL A 162 -6.45 -9.41 1.99
CA VAL A 162 -7.53 -9.24 1.01
C VAL A 162 -8.45 -8.13 1.48
N TYR A 163 -8.87 -7.27 0.57
CA TYR A 163 -9.84 -6.21 0.81
C TYR A 163 -10.94 -6.23 -0.26
N ALA A 164 -12.14 -5.81 0.13
CA ALA A 164 -13.22 -5.57 -0.82
C ALA A 164 -12.86 -4.35 -1.68
N GLY A 165 -12.98 -4.50 -3.00
CA GLY A 165 -12.78 -3.43 -3.98
C GLY A 165 -13.96 -2.47 -4.03
#